data_AF-A0A962W0K1-F1
#
_entry.id   AF-A0A962W0K1-F1
#
_cell.length_a   1.000
_cell.length_b   1.000
_cell.length_c   1.000
_cell.angle_alpha   90.00
_cell.angle_beta   90.00
_cell.angle_gamma   90.00
#
_symmetry.space_group_name_H-M   'P 1'
#
loop_
_entity.id
_entity.type
_entity.pdbx_description
1 polymer ?
#
loop_
_entity_poly.entity_id
_entity_poly.type
_entity_poly.pdbx_seq_one_letter_code
_entity_poly.pdbx_strand_id
1 'polypeptide(L)'
;ADGGTQSGCTVHYVVPEMDSGPVILQKKVDVRPGDTADTLAARVLAQEHRLYPQAIHWFTEGRLTLKGEQVWFDGKSLVEPLKLEDSPIR
;
A
#
# COMPACT_ATOMS: atom_id res chain seq x y z
N ALA A 1 -7.85 -18.79 5.08
CA ALA A 1 -6.64 -18.43 4.30
C ALA A 1 -6.52 -19.43 3.17
N ASP A 2 -6.61 -18.98 1.92
CA ASP A 2 -6.75 -19.84 0.74
C ASP A 2 -5.44 -20.51 0.29
N GLY A 3 -4.49 -20.72 1.21
CA GLY A 3 -3.19 -21.36 0.92
C GLY A 3 -2.18 -20.49 0.15
N GLY A 4 -2.45 -19.20 -0.05
CA GLY A 4 -1.53 -18.27 -0.72
C GLY A 4 -0.21 -18.09 0.04
N THR A 5 0.89 -17.91 -0.70
CA THR A 5 2.24 -17.68 -0.14
C THR A 5 2.52 -16.21 0.20
N GLN A 6 1.64 -15.30 -0.24
CA GLN A 6 1.76 -13.86 0.00
C GLN A 6 0.42 -13.26 0.42
N SER A 7 0.50 -12.28 1.31
CA SER A 7 -0.56 -11.34 1.68
C SER A 7 -0.01 -9.91 1.59
N GLY A 8 -0.70 -8.92 2.15
CA GLY A 8 -0.23 -7.54 2.12
C GLY A 8 -1.33 -6.52 2.35
N CYS A 9 -0.98 -5.26 2.13
CA CYS A 9 -1.89 -4.12 2.22
C CYS A 9 -1.62 -3.11 1.09
N THR A 10 -2.63 -2.30 0.79
CA THR A 10 -2.60 -1.24 -0.21
C THR A 10 -3.15 0.06 0.37
N VAL A 11 -2.70 1.18 -0.17
CA VAL A 11 -3.35 2.49 -0.01
C VAL A 11 -3.82 2.92 -1.40
N HIS A 12 -5.08 3.31 -1.52
CA HIS A 12 -5.70 3.66 -2.79
C HIS A 12 -6.62 4.87 -2.63
N TYR A 13 -6.95 5.54 -3.75
CA TYR A 13 -7.97 6.59 -3.76
C TYR A 13 -9.37 5.96 -3.67
N VAL A 14 -10.28 6.57 -2.92
CA VAL A 14 -11.65 6.05 -2.82
C VAL A 14 -12.46 6.41 -4.08
N VAL A 15 -13.17 5.42 -4.61
CA VAL A 15 -14.14 5.53 -5.70
C VAL A 15 -15.47 4.88 -5.25
N PRO A 16 -16.59 5.04 -5.98
CA PRO A 16 -17.87 4.44 -5.59
C PRO A 16 -17.83 2.91 -5.51
N GLU A 17 -17.03 2.27 -6.36
CA GLU A 17 -16.81 0.83 -6.36
C GLU A 17 -15.94 0.42 -5.17
N MET A 18 -16.40 -0.59 -4.42
CA MET A 18 -15.74 -1.07 -3.21
C MET A 18 -14.29 -1.51 -3.49
N ASP A 19 -13.35 -0.94 -2.73
CA ASP A 19 -11.90 -1.25 -2.77
C ASP A 19 -11.27 -1.28 -4.18
N SER A 20 -11.84 -0.52 -5.11
CA SER A 20 -11.51 -0.62 -6.54
C SER A 20 -10.81 0.62 -7.11
N GLY A 21 -10.51 1.61 -6.27
CA GLY A 21 -9.91 2.83 -6.75
C GLY A 21 -8.40 2.72 -7.04
N PRO A 22 -7.81 3.69 -7.74
CA PRO A 22 -6.42 3.64 -8.17
C PRO A 22 -5.44 3.49 -7.00
N VAL A 23 -4.59 2.47 -7.05
CA VAL A 23 -3.65 2.14 -5.97
C VAL A 23 -2.44 3.06 -6.02
N ILE A 24 -2.10 3.63 -4.87
CA ILE A 24 -0.96 4.54 -4.65
C ILE A 24 0.27 3.76 -4.21
N LEU A 25 0.10 2.95 -3.16
CA LEU A 25 1.16 2.25 -2.44
C LEU A 25 0.73 0.81 -2.17
N GLN A 26 1.67 -0.12 -2.25
CA GLN A 26 1.45 -1.53 -1.93
C GLN A 26 2.65 -2.12 -1.18
N LYS A 27 2.36 -2.96 -0.18
CA LYS A 27 3.37 -3.79 0.49
C LYS A 27 2.92 -5.24 0.51
N LYS A 28 3.81 -6.12 0.05
CA LYS A 28 3.65 -7.56 0.17
C LYS A 28 4.23 -8.04 1.49
N VAL A 29 3.58 -9.03 2.09
CA VAL A 29 3.99 -9.71 3.31
C VAL A 29 3.95 -11.20 3.04
N ASP A 30 5.09 -11.87 3.19
CA ASP A 30 5.14 -13.32 3.00
C ASP A 30 4.36 -14.04 4.10
N VAL A 31 3.64 -15.10 3.70
CA VAL A 31 3.03 -16.06 4.61
C VAL A 31 4.08 -17.10 4.96
N ARG A 32 4.43 -17.20 6.24
CA ARG A 32 5.49 -18.06 6.74
C ARG A 32 4.92 -19.39 7.23
N PRO A 33 5.70 -20.49 7.16
CA PRO A 33 5.31 -21.74 7.77
C PRO A 33 4.99 -21.54 9.26
N GLY A 34 3.80 -21.98 9.68
CA GLY A 34 3.34 -21.87 11.07
C GLY A 34 2.63 -20.56 11.42
N ASP A 35 2.43 -19.63 10.49
CA ASP A 35 1.57 -18.48 10.76
C ASP A 35 0.13 -18.90 11.07
N THR A 36 -0.43 -18.27 12.09
CA THR A 36 -1.88 -18.15 12.25
C THR A 36 -2.38 -16.90 11.53
N ALA A 37 -3.70 -16.82 11.31
CA ALA A 37 -4.34 -15.62 10.77
C ALA A 37 -3.96 -14.36 11.56
N ASP A 38 -3.91 -14.45 12.89
CA ASP A 38 -3.56 -13.33 13.77
C ASP A 38 -2.10 -12.91 13.60
N THR A 39 -1.17 -13.86 13.53
CA THR A 39 0.26 -13.53 13.34
C THR A 39 0.54 -12.90 11.97
N LEU A 40 -0.17 -13.35 10.93
CA LEU A 40 -0.08 -12.75 9.60
C LEU A 40 -0.71 -11.35 9.59
N ALA A 41 -1.90 -11.19 10.17
CA ALA A 41 -2.60 -9.92 10.28
C ALA A 41 -1.78 -8.88 11.05
N ALA A 42 -1.13 -9.27 12.16
CA ALA A 42 -0.25 -8.39 12.91
C ALA A 42 0.94 -7.89 12.06
N ARG A 43 1.51 -8.75 11.20
CA ARG A 43 2.57 -8.32 10.27
C ARG A 43 2.06 -7.41 9.17
N VAL A 44 0.87 -7.65 8.63
CA VAL A 44 0.23 -6.77 7.64
C VAL A 44 -0.08 -5.41 8.25
N LEU A 45 -0.67 -5.37 9.45
CA LEU A 45 -0.98 -4.15 10.19
C LEU A 45 0.29 -3.31 10.47
N ALA A 46 1.41 -3.95 10.80
CA ALA A 46 2.68 -3.26 10.96
C ALA A 46 3.14 -2.57 9.66
N GLN A 47 2.81 -3.11 8.48
CA GLN A 47 3.06 -2.44 7.21
C GLN A 47 2.05 -1.33 6.93
N GLU A 48 0.78 -1.48 7.28
CA GLU A 48 -0.24 -0.43 7.15
C GLU A 48 0.15 0.83 7.93
N HIS A 49 0.65 0.67 9.16
CA HIS A 49 1.16 1.76 9.99
C HIS A 49 2.36 2.51 9.37
N ARG A 50 3.03 1.93 8.36
CA ARG A 50 4.10 2.61 7.61
C ARG A 50 3.58 3.21 6.31
N LEU A 51 2.77 2.45 5.57
CA LEU A 51 2.26 2.85 4.26
C LEU A 51 1.31 4.03 4.36
N TYR A 52 0.40 4.00 5.33
CA TYR A 52 -0.67 4.98 5.40
C TYR A 52 -0.17 6.39 5.75
N PRO A 53 0.67 6.59 6.79
CA PRO A 53 1.24 7.90 7.07
C PRO A 53 2.13 8.42 5.94
N GLN A 54 2.85 7.54 5.25
CA GLN A 54 3.71 7.93 4.14
C GLN A 54 2.92 8.42 2.92
N ALA A 55 1.79 7.76 2.61
CA ALA A 55 0.87 8.22 1.58
C ALA A 55 0.31 9.61 1.91
N ILE A 56 -0.10 9.80 3.17
CA ILE A 56 -0.60 11.10 3.66
C ILE A 56 0.49 12.16 3.52
N HIS A 57 1.71 11.86 3.95
CA HIS A 57 2.84 12.80 3.85
C HIS A 57 3.06 13.26 2.41
N TRP A 58 3.20 12.34 1.46
CA TRP A 58 3.38 12.71 0.05
C TRP A 58 2.17 13.45 -0.55
N PHE A 59 0.96 13.13 -0.10
CA PHE A 59 -0.23 13.86 -0.50
C PHE A 59 -0.20 15.31 0.02
N THR A 60 0.19 15.52 1.28
CA THR A 60 0.31 16.87 1.86
C THR A 60 1.46 17.69 1.25
N GLU A 61 2.49 17.04 0.73
CA GLU A 61 3.56 17.69 -0.05
C GLU A 61 3.14 18.02 -1.50
N GLY A 62 1.94 17.64 -1.93
CA GLY A 62 1.48 17.81 -3.31
C GLY A 62 2.17 16.88 -4.33
N ARG A 63 2.90 15.87 -3.84
CA ARG A 63 3.65 14.93 -4.68
C ARG A 63 2.74 13.86 -5.27
N LEU A 64 1.67 13.51 -4.56
CA LEU A 64 0.63 12.60 -5.05
C LEU A 64 -0.54 13.39 -5.62
N THR A 65 -0.89 13.13 -6.88
CA THR A 65 -2.07 13.71 -7.53
C THR A 65 -2.84 12.63 -8.29
N LEU A 66 -4.17 12.76 -8.32
CA LEU A 66 -5.06 11.96 -9.15
C LEU A 66 -5.52 12.82 -10.34
N LYS A 67 -5.29 12.35 -11.56
CA LYS A 67 -5.74 13.00 -12.80
C LYS A 67 -6.63 12.04 -13.58
N GLY A 68 -7.94 12.25 -13.54
CA GLY A 68 -8.90 11.24 -13.99
C GLY A 68 -8.76 10.00 -13.10
N GLU A 69 -8.49 8.85 -13.70
CA GLU A 69 -8.27 7.57 -12.99
C GLU A 69 -6.79 7.23 -12.79
N GLN A 70 -5.87 8.12 -13.21
CA GLN A 70 -4.44 7.87 -13.18
C GLN A 70 -3.78 8.55 -11.98
N VAL A 71 -3.04 7.77 -11.18
CA VAL A 71 -2.20 8.30 -10.10
C VAL A 71 -0.89 8.83 -10.66
N TRP A 72 -0.46 9.98 -10.15
CA TRP A 72 0.82 10.61 -10.46
C TRP A 72 1.62 10.83 -9.17
N PHE A 73 2.92 10.55 -9.21
CA PHE A 73 3.87 10.80 -8.14
C PHE A 73 5.07 11.59 -8.69
N ASP A 74 5.40 12.72 -8.06
CA ASP A 74 6.51 13.60 -8.48
C ASP A 74 6.47 13.96 -9.99
N GLY A 75 5.25 14.24 -10.48
CA GLY A 75 5.02 14.59 -11.88
C GLY A 75 5.10 13.43 -12.87
N LYS A 76 5.22 12.18 -12.41
CA LYS A 76 5.24 10.97 -13.25
C LYS A 76 3.99 10.13 -13.02
N SER A 77 3.41 9.63 -14.11
CA SER A 77 2.30 8.67 -14.05
C SER A 77 2.78 7.34 -13.48
N LEU A 78 2.04 6.78 -12.51
CA LEU A 78 2.31 5.46 -11.94
C LEU A 78 1.67 4.37 -12.79
N VAL A 79 2.50 3.50 -13.38
CA VAL A 79 2.03 2.28 -14.05
C VAL A 79 1.87 1.11 -13.08
N GLU A 80 2.59 1.14 -11.97
CA GLU A 80 2.48 0.21 -10.86
C GLU A 80 2.44 0.98 -9.54
N PRO A 81 1.85 0.42 -8.48
CA PRO A 81 1.89 1.02 -7.14
C PRO A 81 3.32 1.22 -6.66
N LEU A 82 3.54 2.33 -5.95
CA LEU A 82 4.79 2.54 -5.25
C LEU A 82 5.00 1.46 -4.18
N LYS A 83 6.26 1.12 -3.93
CA LYS A 83 6.66 0.16 -2.89
C LYS A 83 7.55 0.89 -1.91
N LEU A 84 7.23 0.81 -0.62
CA LEU A 84 8.15 1.30 0.40
C LEU A 84 9.24 0.28 0.65
N GLU A 85 10.47 0.71 0.41
CA GLU A 85 11.66 -0.01 0.84
C GLU A 85 11.68 -0.09 2.37
N ASP A 86 12.21 -1.19 2.91
CA ASP A 86 12.37 -1.36 4.35
C ASP A 86 13.55 -0.56 4.91
N SER A 87 13.73 0.67 4.42
CA SER A 87 14.70 1.60 4.98
C SER A 87 14.13 2.17 6.29
N PRO A 88 14.91 2.24 7.38
CA PRO A 88 14.49 2.96 8.56
C PRO A 88 14.23 4.42 8.16
N ILE A 89 13.05 4.93 8.53
CA ILE A 89 12.71 6.35 8.41
C ILE A 89 13.82 7.11 9.14
N ARG A 90 14.62 7.90 8.42
CA ARG A 90 15.61 8.81 9.00
C ARG A 90 14.95 10.08 9.48
#